data_AF-A0A2U3MX05-F1
#
_entry.id   AF-A0A2U3MX05-F1
#
_cell.length_a   1.000
_cell.length_b   1.000
_cell.length_c   1.000
_cell.angle_alpha   90.00
_cell.angle_beta   90.00
_cell.angle_gamma   90.00
#
_symmetry.space_group_name_H-M   'P 1'
#
loop_
_entity.id
_entity.type
_entity.pdbx_description
1 polymer ?
#
loop_
_entity_poly.entity_id
_entity_poly.type
_entity_poly.pdbx_seq_one_letter_code
_entity_poly.pdbx_strand_id
1 'polypeptide(L)'
;MAKDFTSPKVVDSYDDHIRKLIPGYDLVHMQVQAILTSYLNQHARILVVGCGTGYELQYLAECFPEWTFTAIDPSVTMLEKAKAHLSRSAQFKNIQFILGDTSILKTLETTFDAALSILVAHFVPVEAKLNFFKDIYDQLNDSGICLSFDLMKIESRYELDILQNLAEQTGLNSSQSQNMVDRLMQDFYLIPADEMKKIYSDAGFARIKSFAQVLNYYGFIGLKKNE
;
A
#
# COMPACT_ATOMS: atom_id res chain seq x y z
N MET A 1 -13.80 15.04 -0.86
CA MET A 1 -12.86 14.86 0.27
C MET A 1 -12.49 13.38 0.41
N ALA A 2 -11.59 12.84 -0.42
CA ALA A 2 -10.94 11.54 -0.15
C ALA A 2 -9.47 11.69 0.26
N LYS A 3 -8.84 12.81 -0.07
CA LYS A 3 -7.48 13.17 0.35
C LYS A 3 -7.37 13.85 1.70
N ASP A 4 -8.48 14.29 2.26
CA ASP A 4 -8.45 14.98 3.55
C ASP A 4 -8.40 13.95 4.66
N PHE A 5 -7.23 13.33 4.82
CA PHE A 5 -6.96 12.39 5.89
C PHE A 5 -6.90 13.05 7.27
N THR A 6 -7.04 14.38 7.33
CA THR A 6 -7.24 15.13 8.58
C THR A 6 -8.71 15.17 9.03
N SER A 7 -9.65 14.79 8.14
CA SER A 7 -11.08 14.76 8.42
C SER A 7 -11.51 13.49 9.16
N PRO A 8 -12.08 13.57 10.39
CA PRO A 8 -12.55 12.40 11.14
C PRO A 8 -13.61 11.59 10.37
N LYS A 9 -14.48 12.26 9.60
CA LYS A 9 -15.54 11.61 8.82
C LYS A 9 -14.98 10.73 7.69
N VAL A 10 -13.94 11.20 7.00
CA VAL A 10 -13.26 10.43 5.94
C VAL A 10 -12.60 9.20 6.56
N VAL A 11 -11.96 9.41 7.70
CA VAL A 11 -11.22 8.38 8.42
C VAL A 11 -12.17 7.30 8.99
N ASP A 12 -13.34 7.66 9.54
CA ASP A 12 -14.32 6.74 10.14
C ASP A 12 -15.11 5.87 9.16
N SER A 13 -15.31 6.34 7.94
CA SER A 13 -15.98 5.57 6.89
C SER A 13 -15.01 4.86 5.93
N TYR A 14 -13.70 4.98 6.17
CA TYR A 14 -12.66 4.56 5.23
C TYR A 14 -12.74 3.08 4.89
N ASP A 15 -12.79 2.20 5.89
CA ASP A 15 -12.66 0.76 5.69
C ASP A 15 -13.86 0.17 4.91
N ASP A 16 -15.08 0.66 5.15
CA ASP A 16 -16.26 0.22 4.39
C ASP A 16 -16.29 0.81 2.98
N HIS A 17 -15.75 2.02 2.81
CA HIS A 17 -15.75 2.71 1.53
C HIS A 17 -14.67 2.15 0.59
N ILE A 18 -13.46 1.88 1.12
CA ILE A 18 -12.31 1.45 0.32
C ILE A 18 -12.57 0.09 -0.35
N ARG A 19 -13.28 -0.83 0.32
CA ARG A 19 -13.67 -2.13 -0.24
C ARG A 19 -14.60 -2.02 -1.45
N LYS A 20 -15.44 -0.97 -1.50
CA LYS A 20 -16.31 -0.70 -2.64
C LYS A 20 -15.59 0.04 -3.76
N LEU A 21 -14.62 0.88 -3.39
CA LEU A 21 -13.84 1.72 -4.30
C LEU A 21 -12.79 0.92 -5.07
N ILE A 22 -12.17 -0.06 -4.44
CA ILE A 22 -11.04 -0.82 -4.98
C ILE A 22 -11.52 -2.21 -5.39
N PRO A 23 -11.71 -2.47 -6.70
CA PRO A 23 -12.14 -3.78 -7.16
C PRO A 23 -11.11 -4.85 -6.78
N GLY A 24 -11.56 -5.91 -6.11
CA GLY A 24 -10.68 -7.01 -5.68
C GLY A 24 -9.85 -6.71 -4.44
N TYR A 25 -10.18 -5.69 -3.64
CA TYR A 25 -9.45 -5.31 -2.41
C TYR A 25 -9.11 -6.51 -1.51
N ASP A 26 -10.11 -7.31 -1.13
CA ASP A 26 -9.90 -8.47 -0.24
C ASP A 26 -9.05 -9.56 -0.93
N LEU A 27 -9.22 -9.76 -2.25
CA LEU A 27 -8.42 -10.71 -3.02
C LEU A 27 -6.94 -10.34 -3.07
N VAL A 28 -6.64 -9.04 -3.21
CA VAL A 28 -5.26 -8.54 -3.19
C VAL A 28 -4.63 -8.76 -1.82
N HIS A 29 -5.35 -8.49 -0.72
CA HIS A 29 -4.86 -8.77 0.64
C HIS A 29 -4.61 -10.26 0.88
N MET A 30 -5.51 -11.14 0.41
CA MET A 30 -5.28 -12.59 0.44
C MET A 30 -4.04 -13.00 -0.38
N GLN A 31 -3.84 -12.39 -1.54
CA GLN A 31 -2.68 -12.67 -2.38
C GLN A 31 -1.37 -12.20 -1.74
N VAL A 32 -1.37 -11.01 -1.11
CA VAL A 32 -0.24 -10.49 -0.34
C VAL A 32 0.10 -11.44 0.80
N GLN A 33 -0.88 -11.89 1.58
CA GLN A 33 -0.67 -12.90 2.64
C GLN A 33 -0.06 -14.19 2.07
N ALA A 34 -0.57 -14.71 0.95
CA ALA A 34 -0.05 -15.94 0.34
C ALA A 34 1.39 -15.77 -0.16
N ILE A 35 1.73 -14.61 -0.74
CA ILE A 35 3.10 -14.28 -1.13
C ILE A 35 3.99 -14.24 0.11
N LEU A 36 3.63 -13.48 1.14
CA LEU A 36 4.43 -13.37 2.35
C LEU A 36 4.64 -14.74 3.03
N THR A 37 3.59 -15.58 3.09
CA THR A 37 3.67 -16.97 3.59
C THR A 37 4.67 -17.82 2.81
N SER A 38 4.83 -17.56 1.51
CA SER A 38 5.70 -18.35 0.64
C SER A 38 7.16 -17.89 0.68
N TYR A 39 7.40 -16.61 0.93
CA TYR A 39 8.74 -16.01 0.91
C TYR A 39 9.40 -15.89 2.28
N LEU A 40 8.60 -15.78 3.36
CA LEU A 40 9.10 -15.43 4.68
C LEU A 40 9.04 -16.60 5.65
N ASN A 41 9.93 -16.55 6.65
CA ASN A 41 10.00 -17.53 7.71
C ASN A 41 8.95 -17.26 8.81
N GLN A 42 8.86 -18.19 9.76
CA GLN A 42 7.97 -18.10 10.92
C GLN A 42 8.14 -16.81 11.74
N HIS A 43 9.34 -16.23 11.73
CA HIS A 43 9.63 -14.92 12.33
C HIS A 43 10.14 -13.99 11.24
N ALA A 44 9.49 -12.85 11.05
CA ALA A 44 9.85 -11.85 10.05
C ALA A 44 9.63 -10.43 10.59
N ARG A 45 10.44 -9.49 10.09
CA ARG A 45 10.31 -8.06 10.33
C ARG A 45 9.67 -7.42 9.11
N ILE A 46 8.48 -6.85 9.28
CA ILE A 46 7.70 -6.26 8.19
C ILE A 46 7.65 -4.74 8.35
N LEU A 47 8.03 -4.04 7.29
CA LEU A 47 7.79 -2.60 7.16
C LEU A 47 6.45 -2.37 6.45
N VAL A 48 5.56 -1.59 7.04
CA VAL A 48 4.31 -1.14 6.41
C VAL A 48 4.42 0.37 6.17
N VAL A 49 4.53 0.77 4.91
CA VAL A 49 4.64 2.16 4.48
C VAL A 49 3.26 2.70 4.13
N GLY A 50 2.82 3.73 4.85
CA GLY A 50 1.47 4.31 4.74
C GLY A 50 0.42 3.37 5.32
N CYS A 51 0.51 3.09 6.63
CA CYS A 51 -0.38 2.13 7.29
C CYS A 51 -1.85 2.58 7.37
N GLY A 52 -2.15 3.85 7.11
CA GLY A 52 -3.50 4.39 7.12
C GLY A 52 -4.21 4.13 8.46
N THR A 53 -5.42 3.61 8.41
CA THR A 53 -6.23 3.24 9.58
C THR A 53 -5.75 1.97 10.29
N GLY A 54 -4.73 1.28 9.78
CA GLY A 54 -4.18 0.06 10.36
C GLY A 54 -4.92 -1.23 9.98
N TYR A 55 -5.81 -1.20 8.98
CA TYR A 55 -6.58 -2.38 8.58
C TYR A 55 -5.70 -3.55 8.10
N GLU A 56 -4.83 -3.31 7.10
CA GLU A 56 -3.90 -4.33 6.59
C GLU A 56 -3.00 -4.85 7.71
N LEU A 57 -2.51 -3.93 8.54
CA LEU A 57 -1.64 -4.22 9.66
C LEU A 57 -2.32 -5.14 10.69
N GLN A 58 -3.60 -4.90 11.01
CA GLN A 58 -4.39 -5.80 11.84
C GLN A 58 -4.47 -7.19 11.22
N TYR A 59 -4.89 -7.25 9.95
CA TYR A 59 -5.12 -8.50 9.23
C TYR A 59 -3.85 -9.37 9.21
N LEU A 60 -2.70 -8.77 8.88
CA LEU A 60 -1.43 -9.49 8.86
C LEU A 60 -0.93 -9.86 10.26
N ALA A 61 -1.09 -8.99 11.26
CA ALA A 61 -0.69 -9.31 12.63
C ALA A 61 -1.54 -10.42 13.26
N GLU A 62 -2.81 -10.55 12.88
CA GLU A 62 -3.66 -11.69 13.25
C GLU A 62 -3.22 -12.99 12.57
N CYS A 63 -2.84 -12.93 11.28
CA CYS A 63 -2.35 -14.08 10.54
C CYS A 63 -0.95 -14.55 10.98
N PHE A 64 -0.09 -13.61 11.40
CA PHE A 64 1.31 -13.86 11.72
C PHE A 64 1.68 -13.28 13.11
N PRO A 65 1.23 -13.92 14.20
CA PRO A 65 1.42 -13.40 15.56
C PRO A 65 2.90 -13.34 16.01
N GLU A 66 3.78 -14.12 15.38
CA GLU A 66 5.22 -14.18 15.70
C GLU A 66 6.06 -13.17 14.89
N TRP A 67 5.44 -12.42 13.98
CA TRP A 67 6.14 -11.38 13.21
C TRP A 67 6.30 -10.10 14.03
N THR A 68 7.10 -9.17 13.55
CA THR A 68 7.18 -7.81 14.10
C THR A 68 6.94 -6.81 13.00
N PHE A 69 6.21 -5.75 13.32
CA PHE A 69 5.78 -4.77 12.35
C PHE A 69 6.28 -3.39 12.73
N THR A 70 6.86 -2.68 11.76
CA THR A 70 7.08 -1.24 11.85
C THR A 70 6.15 -0.58 10.84
N ALA A 71 5.20 0.20 11.34
CA ALA A 71 4.21 0.90 10.55
C ALA A 71 4.51 2.39 10.54
N ILE A 72 4.71 2.96 9.35
CA ILE A 72 4.96 4.39 9.17
C ILE A 72 3.79 5.04 8.43
N ASP A 73 3.45 6.26 8.81
CA ASP A 73 2.48 7.08 8.08
C ASP A 73 2.81 8.58 8.30
N PRO A 74 2.79 9.44 7.28
CA PRO A 74 3.02 10.87 7.46
C PRO A 74 1.82 11.58 8.11
N SER A 75 0.63 10.97 8.13
CA SER A 75 -0.58 11.54 8.72
C SER A 75 -0.70 11.16 10.20
N VAL A 76 -0.62 12.19 11.06
CA VAL A 76 -0.85 12.03 12.51
C VAL A 76 -2.22 11.43 12.79
N THR A 77 -3.26 11.89 12.08
CA THR A 77 -4.65 11.44 12.28
C THR A 77 -4.85 9.98 11.89
N MET A 78 -4.24 9.52 10.80
CA MET A 78 -4.25 8.10 10.42
C MET A 78 -3.52 7.25 11.45
N LEU A 79 -2.32 7.67 11.83
CA LEU A 79 -1.48 6.93 12.77
C LEU A 79 -2.14 6.78 14.15
N GLU A 80 -2.76 7.85 14.68
CA GLU A 80 -3.49 7.80 15.94
C GLU A 80 -4.72 6.90 15.86
N LYS A 81 -5.40 6.87 14.71
CA LYS A 81 -6.49 5.91 14.51
C LYS A 81 -5.98 4.47 14.45
N ALA A 82 -4.90 4.19 13.72
CA ALA A 82 -4.31 2.86 13.66
C ALA A 82 -3.91 2.36 15.05
N LYS A 83 -3.29 3.23 15.87
CA LYS A 83 -2.97 2.93 17.27
C LYS A 83 -4.23 2.63 18.07
N ALA A 84 -5.27 3.47 18.01
CA ALA A 84 -6.51 3.28 18.76
C ALA A 84 -7.30 2.04 18.33
N HIS A 85 -7.19 1.66 17.06
CA HIS A 85 -7.77 0.45 16.48
C HIS A 85 -7.08 -0.80 17.03
N LEU A 86 -5.74 -0.80 17.02
CA LEU A 86 -4.91 -1.95 17.41
C LEU A 86 -4.60 -2.02 18.92
N SER A 87 -4.77 -0.94 19.68
CA SER A 87 -4.56 -0.96 21.14
C SER A 87 -5.59 -1.79 21.91
N ARG A 88 -6.66 -2.22 21.24
CA ARG A 88 -7.79 -2.94 21.87
C ARG A 88 -7.49 -4.40 22.20
N SER A 89 -6.40 -4.96 21.68
CA SER A 89 -6.02 -6.35 21.92
C SER A 89 -4.56 -6.46 22.35
N ALA A 90 -4.31 -7.28 23.37
CA ALA A 90 -2.96 -7.61 23.83
C ALA A 90 -2.14 -8.39 22.79
N GLN A 91 -2.76 -8.82 21.69
CA GLN A 91 -2.14 -9.56 20.58
C GLN A 91 -1.19 -8.68 19.75
N PHE A 92 -1.38 -7.35 19.74
CA PHE A 92 -0.67 -6.44 18.83
C PHE A 92 0.53 -5.73 19.47
N LYS A 93 1.22 -6.38 20.42
CA LYS A 93 2.39 -5.81 21.13
C LYS A 93 3.66 -5.72 20.29
N ASN A 94 3.68 -6.42 19.17
CA ASN A 94 4.77 -6.55 18.20
C ASN A 94 4.74 -5.46 17.11
N ILE A 95 4.00 -4.37 17.31
CA ILE A 95 3.78 -3.31 16.33
C ILE A 95 4.36 -1.98 16.84
N GLN A 96 5.31 -1.42 16.08
CA GLN A 96 5.85 -0.09 16.29
C GLN A 96 5.25 0.89 15.29
N PHE A 97 4.72 2.01 15.77
CA PHE A 97 4.19 3.10 14.94
C PHE A 97 5.16 4.28 14.90
N ILE A 98 5.44 4.80 13.72
CA ILE A 98 6.34 5.96 13.53
C ILE A 98 5.64 6.99 12.64
N LEU A 99 5.61 8.24 13.11
CA LEU A 99 5.12 9.36 12.30
C LEU A 99 6.22 9.79 11.31
N GLY A 100 5.94 9.68 10.02
CA GLY A 100 6.88 10.09 8.98
C GLY A 100 6.62 9.42 7.63
N ASP A 101 7.25 9.97 6.59
CA ASP A 101 7.36 9.33 5.28
C ASP A 101 8.59 8.39 5.23
N THR A 102 8.91 7.83 4.06
CA THR A 102 10.02 6.88 3.89
C THR A 102 11.39 7.47 4.25
N SER A 103 11.54 8.80 4.27
CA SER A 103 12.82 9.42 4.61
C SER A 103 13.25 9.18 6.06
N ILE A 104 12.33 8.76 6.94
CA ILE A 104 12.64 8.37 8.32
C ILE A 104 13.37 7.01 8.40
N LEU A 105 13.28 6.17 7.35
CA LEU A 105 13.84 4.82 7.37
C LEU A 105 15.36 4.84 7.58
N LYS A 106 16.05 5.84 6.99
CA LYS A 106 17.51 6.03 7.16
C LYS A 106 17.96 6.25 8.60
N THR A 107 17.05 6.58 9.52
CA THR A 107 17.36 6.76 10.94
C THR A 107 17.17 5.47 11.74
N LEU A 108 16.64 4.42 11.12
CA LEU A 108 16.40 3.13 11.75
C LEU A 108 17.61 2.21 11.56
N GLU A 109 18.06 1.59 12.64
CA GLU A 109 19.11 0.56 12.59
C GLU A 109 18.57 -0.81 12.13
N THR A 110 17.24 -0.97 12.11
CA THR A 110 16.55 -2.24 11.84
C THR A 110 16.25 -2.40 10.37
N THR A 111 16.72 -3.48 9.76
CA THR A 111 16.34 -3.90 8.40
C THR A 111 15.10 -4.81 8.37
N PHE A 112 14.44 -4.94 7.22
CA PHE A 112 13.18 -5.67 7.08
C PHE A 112 13.23 -6.83 6.10
N ASP A 113 12.50 -7.91 6.39
CA ASP A 113 12.37 -9.08 5.51
C ASP A 113 11.37 -8.82 4.39
N ALA A 114 10.35 -8.00 4.64
CA ALA A 114 9.49 -7.47 3.60
C ALA A 114 9.05 -6.03 3.90
N ALA A 115 8.74 -5.30 2.84
CA ALA A 115 8.12 -3.98 2.89
C ALA A 115 6.83 -3.98 2.07
N LEU A 116 5.76 -3.41 2.64
CA LEU A 116 4.45 -3.27 2.02
C LEU A 116 4.13 -1.79 1.80
N SER A 117 3.65 -1.47 0.60
CA SER A 117 3.16 -0.15 0.24
C SER A 117 1.87 -0.30 -0.57
N ILE A 118 0.74 -0.49 0.12
CA ILE A 118 -0.55 -0.77 -0.51
C ILE A 118 -1.41 0.49 -0.52
N LEU A 119 -1.72 0.95 -1.73
CA LEU A 119 -2.49 2.16 -2.01
C LEU A 119 -1.82 3.44 -1.48
N VAL A 120 -0.52 3.59 -1.72
CA VAL A 120 0.29 4.70 -1.18
C VAL A 120 1.10 5.41 -2.25
N ALA A 121 1.84 4.69 -3.10
CA ALA A 121 2.81 5.29 -4.01
C ALA A 121 2.14 6.22 -5.04
N HIS A 122 0.85 6.05 -5.32
CA HIS A 122 0.10 6.96 -6.19
C HIS A 122 -0.17 8.35 -5.59
N PHE A 123 0.00 8.54 -4.28
CA PHE A 123 0.02 9.86 -3.62
C PHE A 123 1.37 10.57 -3.67
N VAL A 124 2.45 9.84 -3.95
CA VAL A 124 3.82 10.37 -3.96
C VAL A 124 4.07 11.13 -5.28
N PRO A 125 4.56 12.41 -5.24
CA PRO A 125 4.92 13.16 -6.44
C PRO A 125 5.85 12.38 -7.37
N VAL A 126 5.69 12.53 -8.69
CA VAL A 126 6.41 11.74 -9.71
C VAL A 126 7.92 11.79 -9.49
N GLU A 127 8.45 12.99 -9.25
CA GLU A 127 9.86 13.26 -8.98
C GLU A 127 10.39 12.63 -7.68
N ALA A 128 9.51 12.32 -6.73
CA ALA A 128 9.86 11.74 -5.43
C ALA A 128 9.72 10.20 -5.40
N LYS A 129 9.02 9.59 -6.37
CA LYS A 129 8.76 8.14 -6.39
C LYS A 129 10.04 7.29 -6.39
N LEU A 130 11.09 7.73 -7.10
CA LEU A 130 12.37 7.01 -7.09
C LEU A 130 12.98 6.98 -5.69
N ASN A 131 13.04 8.12 -5.01
CA ASN A 131 13.58 8.18 -3.65
C ASN A 131 12.70 7.38 -2.67
N PHE A 132 11.37 7.45 -2.82
CA PHE A 132 10.43 6.64 -2.02
C PHE A 132 10.74 5.14 -2.08
N PHE A 133 10.90 4.58 -3.29
CA PHE A 133 11.24 3.15 -3.43
C PHE A 133 12.70 2.85 -3.10
N LYS A 134 13.61 3.82 -3.26
CA LYS A 134 15.01 3.68 -2.85
C LYS A 134 15.16 3.59 -1.33
N ASP A 135 14.46 4.44 -0.59
CA ASP A 135 14.44 4.40 0.88
C ASP A 135 13.94 3.03 1.37
N ILE A 136 12.88 2.49 0.74
CA ILE A 136 12.36 1.15 1.03
C ILE A 136 13.41 0.08 0.69
N TYR A 137 14.00 0.14 -0.51
CA TYR A 137 15.02 -0.82 -0.96
C TYR A 137 16.22 -0.85 -0.01
N ASP A 138 16.73 0.31 0.40
CA ASP A 138 17.90 0.43 1.26
C ASP A 138 17.64 -0.19 2.64
N GLN A 139 16.40 -0.12 3.15
CA GLN A 139 16.01 -0.69 4.45
C GLN A 139 15.71 -2.20 4.44
N LEU A 140 15.58 -2.82 3.27
CA LEU A 140 15.34 -4.28 3.17
C LEU A 140 16.60 -5.10 3.47
N ASN A 141 16.42 -6.31 3.99
CA ASN A 141 17.45 -7.35 4.04
C ASN A 141 17.84 -7.79 2.62
N ASP A 142 19.00 -8.43 2.49
CA ASP A 142 19.52 -8.93 1.21
C ASP A 142 18.56 -9.86 0.46
N SER A 143 17.79 -10.67 1.18
CA SER A 143 16.74 -11.55 0.64
C SER A 143 15.34 -10.92 0.69
N GLY A 144 15.26 -9.62 1.00
CA GLY A 144 14.00 -8.94 1.26
C GLY A 144 13.19 -8.67 -0.01
N ILE A 145 11.87 -8.59 0.19
CA ILE A 145 10.91 -8.29 -0.88
C ILE A 145 10.14 -7.00 -0.60
N CYS A 146 9.80 -6.25 -1.66
CA CYS A 146 8.88 -5.13 -1.61
C CYS A 146 7.60 -5.48 -2.38
N LEU A 147 6.44 -5.33 -1.74
CA LEU A 147 5.14 -5.43 -2.38
C LEU A 147 4.50 -4.04 -2.42
N SER A 148 4.05 -3.62 -3.60
CA SER A 148 3.13 -2.49 -3.71
C SER A 148 1.87 -2.86 -4.46
N PHE A 149 0.80 -2.10 -4.23
CA PHE A 149 -0.43 -2.20 -5.00
C PHE A 149 -1.04 -0.81 -5.16
N ASP A 150 -1.03 -0.28 -6.38
CA ASP A 150 -1.30 1.14 -6.61
C ASP A 150 -2.08 1.40 -7.90
N LEU A 151 -2.67 2.59 -7.96
CA LEU A 151 -3.24 3.15 -9.18
C LEU A 151 -2.13 3.53 -10.16
N MET A 152 -2.22 3.03 -11.38
CA MET A 152 -1.45 3.45 -12.54
C MET A 152 -2.29 4.37 -13.43
N LYS A 153 -1.60 5.05 -14.36
CA LYS A 153 -2.23 5.95 -15.32
C LYS A 153 -3.17 5.18 -16.23
N ILE A 154 -4.39 5.69 -16.38
CA ILE A 154 -5.37 5.18 -17.35
C ILE A 154 -5.04 5.72 -18.74
N GLU A 155 -5.08 4.84 -19.75
CA GLU A 155 -4.59 5.15 -21.10
C GLU A 155 -5.71 5.50 -22.08
N SER A 156 -6.96 5.17 -21.76
CA SER A 156 -8.10 5.46 -22.62
C SER A 156 -9.37 5.82 -21.86
N ARG A 157 -10.28 6.52 -22.55
CA ARG A 157 -11.63 6.78 -22.03
C ARG A 157 -12.42 5.49 -21.80
N TYR A 158 -12.21 4.47 -22.64
CA TYR A 158 -12.85 3.16 -22.45
C TYR A 158 -12.42 2.49 -21.14
N GLU A 159 -11.16 2.59 -20.74
CA GLU A 159 -10.69 2.09 -19.44
C GLU A 159 -11.33 2.82 -18.27
N LEU A 160 -11.50 4.15 -18.36
CA LEU A 160 -12.24 4.93 -17.37
C LEU A 160 -13.69 4.46 -17.26
N ASP A 161 -14.37 4.28 -18.39
CA ASP A 161 -15.75 3.84 -18.43
C ASP A 161 -15.90 2.40 -17.87
N ILE A 162 -14.96 1.50 -18.17
CA ILE A 162 -14.94 0.14 -17.59
C ILE A 162 -14.75 0.20 -16.07
N LEU A 163 -13.82 1.02 -15.58
CA LEU A 163 -13.61 1.19 -14.14
C LEU A 163 -14.84 1.75 -13.44
N GLN A 164 -15.49 2.76 -14.03
CA GLN A 164 -16.72 3.34 -13.49
C GLN A 164 -17.83 2.29 -13.39
N ASN A 165 -18.06 1.54 -14.46
CA ASN A 165 -19.07 0.48 -14.50
C ASN A 165 -18.77 -0.64 -13.49
N LEU A 166 -17.50 -1.05 -13.36
CA LEU A 166 -17.09 -2.06 -12.39
C LEU A 166 -17.36 -1.59 -10.95
N ALA A 167 -17.00 -0.35 -10.64
CA ALA A 167 -17.20 0.22 -9.31
C ALA A 167 -18.71 0.32 -8.94
N GLU A 168 -19.57 0.57 -9.92
CA GLU A 168 -21.03 0.52 -9.70
C GLU A 168 -21.52 -0.90 -9.41
N GLN A 169 -21.01 -1.90 -10.14
CA GLN A 169 -21.33 -3.31 -9.90
C GLN A 169 -20.82 -3.81 -8.54
N THR A 170 -19.74 -3.24 -8.02
CA THR A 170 -19.19 -3.56 -6.69
C THR A 170 -19.78 -2.71 -5.56
N GLY A 171 -20.76 -1.85 -5.86
CA GLY A 171 -21.62 -1.23 -4.84
C GLY A 171 -21.52 0.28 -4.70
N LEU A 172 -20.83 1.00 -5.60
CA LEU A 172 -20.97 2.45 -5.71
C LEU A 172 -22.27 2.82 -6.45
N ASN A 173 -22.89 3.94 -6.09
CA ASN A 173 -23.91 4.54 -6.93
C ASN A 173 -23.30 5.48 -7.99
N SER A 174 -24.08 5.89 -8.99
CA SER A 174 -23.57 6.70 -10.10
C SER A 174 -22.97 8.05 -9.72
N SER A 175 -23.45 8.67 -8.63
CA SER A 175 -22.82 9.89 -8.12
C SER A 175 -21.46 9.58 -7.50
N GLN A 176 -21.33 8.48 -6.76
CA GLN A 176 -20.06 8.05 -6.16
C GLN A 176 -19.05 7.61 -7.22
N SER A 177 -19.48 6.87 -8.24
CA SER A 177 -18.62 6.40 -9.34
C SER A 177 -18.11 7.59 -10.18
N GLN A 178 -18.95 8.59 -10.45
CA GLN A 178 -18.53 9.81 -11.13
C GLN A 178 -17.49 10.58 -10.31
N ASN A 179 -17.72 10.74 -9.00
CA ASN A 179 -16.76 11.38 -8.10
C ASN A 179 -15.42 10.62 -8.04
N MET A 180 -15.44 9.29 -8.14
CA MET A 180 -14.21 8.48 -8.21
C MET A 180 -13.42 8.81 -9.48
N VAL A 181 -14.07 8.84 -10.64
CA VAL A 181 -13.45 9.17 -11.93
C VAL A 181 -12.84 10.59 -11.91
N ASP A 182 -13.58 11.58 -11.41
CA ASP A 182 -13.11 12.97 -11.35
C ASP A 182 -11.87 13.10 -10.47
N ARG A 183 -11.80 12.34 -9.37
CA ARG A 183 -10.67 12.34 -8.44
C ARG A 183 -9.44 11.65 -8.99
N LEU A 184 -9.58 10.58 -9.76
CA LEU A 184 -8.42 9.90 -10.37
C LEU A 184 -7.53 10.87 -11.16
N MET A 185 -8.15 11.87 -11.78
CA MET A 185 -7.48 12.89 -12.60
C MET A 185 -6.87 14.05 -11.79
N GLN A 186 -7.30 14.28 -10.54
CA GLN A 186 -6.93 15.46 -9.75
C GLN A 186 -6.12 15.11 -8.51
N ASP A 187 -6.36 13.93 -7.95
CA ASP A 187 -5.87 13.54 -6.65
C ASP A 187 -4.57 12.73 -6.72
N PHE A 188 -4.11 12.24 -7.87
CA PHE A 188 -2.98 11.31 -7.87
C PHE A 188 -1.90 11.67 -8.86
N TYR A 189 -0.67 11.32 -8.51
CA TYR A 189 0.49 11.42 -9.38
C TYR A 189 0.66 10.09 -10.11
N LEU A 190 -0.27 9.82 -11.03
CA LEU A 190 -0.34 8.54 -11.75
C LEU A 190 0.70 8.48 -12.88
N ILE A 191 1.40 7.36 -12.97
CA ILE A 191 2.36 7.05 -14.03
C ILE A 191 1.98 5.73 -14.71
N PRO A 192 2.42 5.47 -15.96
CA PRO A 192 2.23 4.18 -16.60
C PRO A 192 2.88 3.04 -15.80
N ALA A 193 2.31 1.85 -15.90
CA ALA A 193 2.79 0.66 -15.18
C ALA A 193 4.26 0.31 -15.49
N ASP A 194 4.69 0.49 -16.73
CA ASP A 194 6.08 0.23 -17.13
C ASP A 194 7.06 1.27 -16.58
N GLU A 195 6.62 2.52 -16.37
CA GLU A 195 7.42 3.53 -15.68
C GLU A 195 7.58 3.19 -14.20
N MET A 196 6.52 2.67 -13.55
CA MET A 196 6.63 2.16 -12.17
C MET A 196 7.62 0.99 -12.07
N LYS A 197 7.59 0.02 -13.00
CA LYS A 197 8.59 -1.06 -13.03
C LYS A 197 10.01 -0.51 -13.22
N LYS A 198 10.18 0.53 -14.05
CA LYS A 198 11.46 1.20 -14.22
C LYS A 198 11.92 1.86 -12.93
N ILE A 199 11.03 2.51 -12.17
CA ILE A 199 11.35 3.08 -10.85
C ILE A 199 11.85 2.01 -9.88
N TYR A 200 11.21 0.84 -9.83
CA TYR A 200 11.71 -0.29 -9.04
C TYR A 200 13.12 -0.71 -9.49
N SER A 201 13.35 -0.86 -10.79
CA SER A 201 14.67 -1.21 -11.32
C SER A 201 15.73 -0.17 -10.96
N ASP A 202 15.41 1.11 -11.12
CA ASP A 202 16.31 2.23 -10.85
C ASP A 202 16.58 2.39 -9.33
N ALA A 203 15.63 2.00 -8.47
CA ALA A 203 15.80 1.93 -7.02
C ALA A 203 16.75 0.81 -6.57
N GLY A 204 16.95 -0.22 -7.41
CA GLY A 204 17.93 -1.29 -7.21
C GLY A 204 17.36 -2.71 -7.15
N PHE A 205 16.03 -2.89 -7.25
CA PHE A 205 15.44 -4.24 -7.21
C PHE A 205 15.92 -5.09 -8.39
N ALA A 206 16.50 -6.26 -8.09
CA ALA A 206 17.09 -7.14 -9.09
C ALA A 206 16.04 -7.81 -10.01
N ARG A 207 14.84 -8.05 -9.47
CA ARG A 207 13.73 -8.66 -10.21
C ARG A 207 12.42 -7.99 -9.84
N ILE A 208 11.64 -7.64 -10.86
CA ILE A 208 10.32 -7.02 -10.72
C ILE A 208 9.30 -7.88 -11.45
N LYS A 209 8.17 -8.17 -10.81
CA LYS A 209 7.01 -8.82 -11.44
C LYS A 209 5.73 -8.12 -11.05
N SER A 210 4.72 -8.19 -11.90
CA SER A 210 3.36 -7.95 -11.46
C SER A 210 2.82 -9.24 -10.83
N PHE A 211 2.22 -9.14 -9.64
CA PHE A 211 1.52 -10.24 -9.00
C PHE A 211 -0.01 -10.10 -9.11
N ALA A 212 -0.51 -8.88 -9.26
CA ALA A 212 -1.93 -8.58 -9.42
C ALA A 212 -2.13 -7.49 -10.46
N GLN A 213 -3.25 -7.56 -11.18
CA GLN A 213 -3.75 -6.45 -11.98
C GLN A 213 -5.27 -6.52 -12.06
N VAL A 214 -5.93 -5.41 -11.74
CA VAL A 214 -7.35 -5.19 -12.02
C VAL A 214 -7.49 -3.82 -12.65
N LEU A 215 -7.70 -3.78 -13.97
CA LEU A 215 -7.68 -2.54 -14.75
C LEU A 215 -6.38 -1.76 -14.50
N ASN A 216 -6.50 -0.52 -14.00
CA ASN A 216 -5.38 0.35 -13.69
C ASN A 216 -4.84 0.18 -12.26
N TYR A 217 -5.36 -0.76 -11.47
CA TYR A 217 -4.74 -1.15 -10.20
C TYR A 217 -3.70 -2.25 -10.47
N TYR A 218 -2.44 -2.00 -10.11
CA TYR A 218 -1.34 -2.92 -10.33
C TYR A 218 -0.66 -3.27 -9.01
N GLY A 219 -0.48 -4.58 -8.79
CA GLY A 219 0.37 -5.12 -7.75
C GLY A 219 1.75 -5.48 -8.28
N PHE A 220 2.81 -4.95 -7.70
CA PHE A 220 4.20 -5.26 -8.04
C PHE A 220 4.95 -5.91 -6.88
N ILE A 221 5.77 -6.90 -7.20
CA ILE A 221 6.76 -7.49 -6.29
C ILE A 221 8.17 -7.18 -6.81
N GLY A 222 8.98 -6.55 -5.98
CA GLY A 222 10.40 -6.32 -6.18
C GLY A 222 11.25 -7.18 -5.25
N LEU A 223 12.19 -7.95 -5.79
CA LEU A 223 13.15 -8.74 -5.00
C LEU A 223 14.47 -7.97 -4.91
N LYS A 224 15.04 -7.83 -3.71
CA LYS A 224 16.29 -7.08 -3.51
C LYS A 224 17.47 -7.72 -4.26
N LYS A 225 17.63 -9.04 -4.17
CA LYS A 225 18.64 -9.82 -4.91
C LYS A 225 17.99 -10.96 -5.70
N ASN A 226 18.72 -11.50 -6.68
CA ASN A 226 18.35 -12.75 -7.34
C ASN A 226 18.65 -13.93 -6.41
N GLU A 227 17.76 -14.92 -6.39
CA GLU A 227 18.00 -16.24 -5.78
C GLU A 227 19.24 -16.92 -6.37
#